data_AF-A0A521RR89-F1
#
_entry.id   AF-A0A521RR89-F1
#
_cell.length_a   1.000
_cell.length_b   1.000
_cell.length_c   1.000
_cell.angle_alpha   90.00
_cell.angle_beta   90.00
_cell.angle_gamma   90.00
#
_symmetry.space_group_name_H-M   'P 1'
#
loop_
_entity.id
_entity.type
_entity.pdbx_description
1 polymer ?
#
loop_
_entity_poly.entity_id
_entity_poly.type
_entity_poly.pdbx_seq_one_letter_code
_entity_poly.pdbx_strand_id
1 'polypeptide(L)'
;MRIAGENMLHLNSGGVTLNETEASLFSEVARVVRDEIDLLEVSSRCRVNPTTLRKILEERPVSPPTEKKIRAGLGLTPPPGGILSLPSRVDQLCELYRLYQEKGTLAAVGRTVGLSRERVRQLLVRGTQIGLFEYPACPPSGPSREKILEDYKNFLSLNAVAGVNRLSMAALRRLCQSHRITREELEQIRNERRRIACIDLYLSIVQEMGHHPTTTELSTSKSGRSLRWQIGRGWGSIEAFRSALRIPSPLNKDLSGAARKM
;
A
#
# COMPACT_ATOMS: atom_id res chain seq x y z
N MET A 1 -40.86 -76.86 -53.85
CA MET A 1 -39.47 -76.51 -53.49
C MET A 1 -39.05 -75.21 -54.18
N ARG A 2 -39.50 -74.10 -53.61
CA ARG A 2 -39.09 -72.68 -53.73
C ARG A 2 -39.70 -72.08 -52.43
N ILE A 3 -39.13 -71.14 -51.70
CA ILE A 3 -38.78 -69.76 -52.06
C ILE A 3 -37.79 -69.28 -50.98
N ALA A 4 -36.70 -68.64 -51.41
CA ALA A 4 -35.77 -67.90 -50.57
C ALA A 4 -36.41 -66.57 -50.15
N GLY A 5 -36.38 -66.25 -48.85
CA GLY A 5 -36.80 -64.96 -48.31
C GLY A 5 -35.58 -64.07 -48.08
N GLU A 6 -35.37 -63.09 -48.96
CA GLU A 6 -34.41 -62.00 -48.78
C GLU A 6 -34.95 -60.97 -47.78
N ASN A 7 -34.25 -60.83 -46.65
CA ASN A 7 -34.48 -59.73 -45.71
C ASN A 7 -33.69 -58.49 -46.16
N MET A 8 -34.37 -57.52 -46.78
CA MET A 8 -33.87 -56.18 -47.03
C MET A 8 -33.79 -55.39 -45.70
N LEU A 9 -32.57 -55.21 -45.18
CA LEU A 9 -32.29 -54.23 -44.14
C LEU A 9 -32.15 -52.85 -44.77
N HIS A 10 -33.20 -52.03 -44.65
CA HIS A 10 -33.13 -50.59 -44.94
C HIS A 10 -32.35 -49.88 -43.83
N LEU A 11 -31.07 -49.60 -44.10
CA LEU A 11 -30.28 -48.64 -43.34
C LEU A 11 -30.74 -47.23 -43.71
N ASN A 12 -31.62 -46.65 -42.89
CA ASN A 12 -31.94 -45.23 -42.94
C ASN A 12 -30.70 -44.43 -42.54
N SER A 13 -29.93 -44.01 -43.55
CA SER A 13 -28.93 -42.96 -43.43
C SER A 13 -29.64 -41.63 -43.24
N GLY A 14 -30.00 -41.34 -41.99
CA GLY A 14 -30.44 -40.02 -41.56
C GLY A 14 -29.26 -39.07 -41.63
N GLY A 15 -29.09 -38.41 -42.78
CA GLY A 15 -28.15 -37.33 -42.96
C GLY A 15 -28.45 -36.24 -41.92
N VAL A 16 -27.60 -36.17 -40.89
CA VAL A 16 -27.53 -35.02 -39.99
C VAL A 16 -27.06 -33.85 -40.85
N THR A 17 -28.00 -33.03 -41.31
CA THR A 17 -27.72 -31.71 -41.86
C THR A 17 -27.06 -30.91 -40.74
N LEU A 18 -25.73 -30.85 -40.75
CA LEU A 18 -24.98 -29.90 -39.94
C LEU A 18 -25.36 -28.51 -40.46
N ASN A 19 -26.32 -27.88 -39.79
CA ASN A 19 -26.66 -26.48 -40.02
C ASN A 19 -25.42 -25.63 -39.73
N GLU A 20 -24.68 -25.30 -40.78
CA GLU A 20 -23.42 -24.54 -40.81
C GLU A 20 -23.55 -23.06 -40.43
N THR A 21 -24.59 -22.68 -39.66
CA THR A 21 -24.84 -21.27 -39.29
C THR A 21 -25.17 -21.07 -37.81
N GLU A 22 -24.91 -22.06 -36.95
CA GLU A 22 -24.83 -21.77 -35.53
C GLU A 22 -23.52 -21.03 -35.24
N ALA A 23 -23.59 -19.71 -35.14
CA ALA A 23 -22.49 -18.88 -34.68
C ALA A 23 -21.88 -19.50 -33.41
N SER A 24 -20.58 -19.76 -33.45
CA SER A 24 -19.86 -20.36 -32.32
C SER A 24 -20.11 -19.54 -31.06
N LEU A 25 -20.45 -20.22 -29.95
CA LEU A 25 -20.66 -19.58 -28.65
C LEU A 25 -19.46 -18.72 -28.25
N PHE A 26 -18.25 -19.14 -28.63
CA PHE A 26 -17.03 -18.36 -28.44
C PHE A 26 -17.12 -16.99 -29.11
N SER A 27 -17.44 -16.95 -30.40
CA SER A 27 -17.51 -15.70 -31.18
C SER A 27 -18.54 -14.73 -30.60
N GLU A 28 -19.68 -15.25 -30.12
CA GLU A 28 -20.71 -14.42 -29.49
C GLU A 28 -20.28 -13.88 -28.13
N VAL A 29 -19.65 -14.70 -27.28
CA VAL A 29 -19.14 -14.24 -25.98
C VAL A 29 -17.98 -13.25 -26.16
N ALA A 30 -17.05 -13.52 -27.09
CA ALA A 30 -15.92 -12.65 -27.40
C ALA A 30 -16.34 -11.30 -27.99
N ARG A 31 -17.46 -11.26 -28.74
CA ARG A 31 -18.02 -10.02 -29.27
C ARG A 31 -18.56 -9.10 -28.17
N VAL A 32 -19.15 -9.68 -27.12
CA VAL A 32 -19.80 -8.92 -26.05
C VAL A 32 -18.84 -8.62 -24.90
N VAL A 33 -17.89 -9.50 -24.60
CA VAL A 33 -16.95 -9.35 -23.49
C VAL A 33 -15.62 -8.76 -23.96
N ARG A 34 -15.41 -7.45 -23.75
CA ARG A 34 -14.16 -6.76 -24.11
C ARG A 34 -13.24 -6.57 -22.91
N ASP A 35 -13.81 -6.40 -21.73
CA ASP A 35 -13.08 -6.20 -20.49
C ASP A 35 -13.68 -6.98 -19.30
N GLU A 36 -13.12 -6.78 -18.11
CA GLU A 36 -13.59 -7.45 -16.89
C GLU A 36 -14.97 -6.95 -16.43
N ILE A 37 -15.38 -5.74 -16.81
CA ILE A 37 -16.70 -5.19 -16.49
C ILE A 37 -17.74 -5.92 -17.33
N ASP A 38 -17.54 -5.99 -18.65
CA ASP A 38 -18.40 -6.73 -19.56
C ASP A 38 -18.51 -8.21 -19.14
N LEU A 39 -17.40 -8.82 -18.73
CA LEU A 39 -17.39 -10.20 -18.24
C LEU A 39 -18.33 -10.38 -17.05
N LEU A 40 -18.32 -9.43 -16.10
CA LEU A 40 -19.18 -9.48 -14.92
C LEU A 40 -20.64 -9.24 -15.29
N GLU A 41 -20.94 -8.28 -16.16
CA GLU A 41 -22.30 -8.00 -16.62
C GLU A 41 -22.89 -9.19 -17.38
N VAL A 42 -22.16 -9.72 -18.36
CA VAL A 42 -22.59 -10.88 -19.16
C VAL A 42 -22.73 -12.11 -18.26
N SER A 43 -21.83 -12.32 -17.29
CA SER A 43 -21.96 -13.45 -16.34
C SER A 43 -23.23 -13.35 -15.50
N SER A 44 -23.59 -12.15 -15.07
CA SER A 44 -24.80 -11.88 -14.30
C SER A 44 -26.04 -12.11 -15.15
N ARG A 45 -26.06 -11.58 -16.38
CA ARG A 45 -27.15 -11.75 -17.35
C ARG A 45 -27.39 -13.21 -17.71
N CYS A 46 -26.31 -13.97 -17.90
CA CYS A 46 -26.35 -15.41 -18.22
C CYS A 46 -26.52 -16.32 -16.99
N ARG A 47 -26.53 -15.77 -15.77
CA ARG A 47 -26.61 -16.51 -14.50
C ARG A 47 -25.55 -17.62 -14.38
N VAL A 48 -24.33 -17.31 -14.82
CA VAL A 48 -23.16 -18.20 -14.74
C VAL A 48 -22.02 -17.53 -13.98
N ASN A 49 -21.05 -18.31 -13.51
CA ASN A 49 -19.84 -17.74 -12.91
C ASN A 49 -18.95 -17.10 -14.00
N PRO A 50 -18.25 -15.99 -13.70
CA PRO A 50 -17.31 -15.37 -14.64
C PRO A 50 -16.23 -16.34 -15.14
N THR A 51 -15.79 -17.27 -14.28
CA THR A 51 -14.84 -18.33 -14.66
C THR A 51 -15.37 -19.26 -15.74
N THR A 52 -16.69 -19.46 -15.81
CA THR A 52 -17.34 -20.23 -16.89
C THR A 52 -17.26 -19.49 -18.22
N LEU A 53 -17.45 -18.17 -18.23
CA LEU A 53 -17.30 -17.37 -19.44
C LEU A 53 -15.83 -17.28 -19.87
N ARG A 54 -14.89 -17.17 -18.91
CA ARG A 54 -13.46 -17.24 -19.23
C ARG A 54 -13.06 -18.56 -19.88
N LYS A 55 -13.61 -19.69 -19.43
CA LYS A 55 -13.39 -20.98 -20.11
C LYS A 55 -13.80 -20.93 -21.58
N ILE A 56 -14.94 -20.31 -21.88
CA ILE A 56 -15.40 -20.16 -23.27
C ILE A 56 -14.43 -19.26 -24.05
N LEU A 57 -14.01 -18.12 -23.49
CA LEU A 57 -13.02 -17.22 -24.09
C LEU A 57 -11.63 -17.87 -24.26
N GLU A 58 -11.33 -18.94 -23.52
CA GLU A 58 -10.15 -19.79 -23.66
C GLU A 58 -10.38 -20.97 -24.64
N GLU A 59 -11.49 -20.97 -25.40
CA GLU A 59 -11.92 -22.04 -26.32
C GLU A 59 -12.12 -23.42 -25.64
N ARG A 60 -12.34 -23.43 -24.32
CA ARG A 60 -12.59 -24.66 -23.57
C ARG A 60 -14.07 -25.02 -23.58
N PRO A 61 -14.42 -26.31 -23.76
CA PRO A 61 -15.80 -26.74 -23.78
C PRO A 61 -16.46 -26.55 -22.42
N VAL A 62 -17.74 -26.19 -22.44
CA VAL A 62 -18.63 -26.13 -21.27
C VAL A 62 -19.73 -27.18 -21.41
N SER A 63 -20.39 -27.53 -20.30
CA SER A 63 -21.46 -28.52 -20.35
C SER A 63 -22.67 -28.00 -21.16
N PRO A 64 -23.39 -28.86 -21.90
CA PRO A 64 -24.55 -28.45 -22.71
C PRO A 64 -25.63 -27.65 -21.95
N PRO A 65 -25.97 -27.98 -20.68
CA PRO A 65 -26.91 -27.16 -19.90
C PRO A 65 -26.41 -25.74 -19.62
N THR A 66 -25.09 -25.57 -19.51
CA THR A 66 -24.46 -24.28 -19.26
C THR A 66 -24.44 -23.43 -20.53
N GLU A 67 -24.10 -24.03 -21.67
CA GLU A 67 -24.17 -23.39 -22.98
C GLU A 67 -25.60 -22.89 -23.27
N LYS A 68 -26.61 -23.73 -23.03
CA LYS A 68 -28.02 -23.34 -23.21
C LYS A 68 -28.40 -22.12 -22.37
N LYS A 69 -27.92 -22.02 -21.13
CA LYS A 69 -28.14 -20.84 -20.25
C LYS A 69 -27.48 -19.59 -20.79
N ILE A 70 -26.25 -19.71 -21.31
CA ILE A 70 -25.49 -18.58 -21.85
C ILE A 70 -26.15 -18.07 -23.13
N ARG A 71 -26.53 -18.98 -24.05
CA ARG A 71 -27.27 -18.59 -25.27
C ARG A 71 -28.58 -17.89 -24.93
N ALA A 72 -29.33 -18.37 -23.94
CA ALA A 72 -30.55 -17.71 -23.49
C ALA A 72 -30.27 -16.33 -22.88
N GLY A 73 -29.23 -16.21 -22.05
CA GLY A 73 -28.81 -14.93 -21.46
C GLY A 73 -28.38 -13.91 -22.51
N LEU A 74 -27.68 -14.33 -23.57
CA LEU A 74 -27.28 -13.49 -24.70
C LEU A 74 -28.44 -13.15 -25.64
N GLY A 75 -29.63 -13.71 -25.43
CA GLY A 75 -30.80 -13.50 -26.31
C GLY A 75 -30.75 -14.29 -27.61
N LEU A 76 -29.85 -15.29 -27.72
CA LEU A 76 -29.75 -16.19 -28.86
C LEU A 76 -30.83 -17.28 -28.83
N THR A 77 -31.43 -17.52 -27.66
CA THR A 77 -32.57 -18.44 -27.50
C THR A 77 -33.65 -17.82 -26.62
N PRO A 78 -34.94 -18.12 -26.87
CA PRO A 78 -36.02 -17.60 -26.05
C PRO A 78 -35.88 -18.07 -24.59
N PRO A 79 -36.01 -17.17 -23.61
CA PRO A 79 -35.75 -17.49 -22.23
C PRO A 79 -36.84 -18.42 -21.65
N PRO A 80 -36.46 -19.43 -20.86
CA PRO A 80 -37.42 -20.25 -20.14
C PRO A 80 -38.02 -19.45 -18.96
N GLY A 81 -39.16 -18.79 -19.19
CA GLY A 81 -39.95 -18.12 -18.15
C GLY A 81 -39.42 -16.75 -17.71
N GLY A 82 -40.35 -15.84 -17.42
CA GLY A 82 -40.14 -14.40 -17.18
C GLY A 82 -38.88 -14.07 -16.36
N ILE A 83 -37.94 -13.39 -17.01
CA ILE A 83 -36.71 -12.93 -16.38
C ILE A 83 -37.03 -11.67 -15.58
N LEU A 84 -37.15 -11.81 -14.26
CA LEU A 84 -36.95 -10.69 -13.35
C LEU A 84 -35.48 -10.24 -13.48
N SER A 85 -35.26 -8.99 -13.85
CA SER A 85 -33.93 -8.36 -13.89
C SER A 85 -33.34 -8.32 -12.49
N LEU A 86 -32.45 -9.26 -12.18
CA LEU A 86 -31.62 -9.17 -11.00
C LEU A 86 -30.59 -8.04 -11.21
N PRO A 87 -30.35 -7.17 -10.22
CA PRO A 87 -29.29 -6.15 -10.31
C PRO A 87 -27.96 -6.83 -10.61
N SER A 88 -27.21 -6.27 -11.55
CA SER A 88 -25.94 -6.83 -11.98
C SER A 88 -24.93 -6.78 -10.82
N ARG A 89 -23.89 -7.61 -10.90
CA ARG A 89 -22.78 -7.54 -9.92
C ARG A 89 -22.10 -6.18 -9.91
N VAL A 90 -22.08 -5.49 -11.06
CA VAL A 90 -21.53 -4.14 -11.19
C VAL A 90 -22.42 -3.15 -10.43
N ASP A 91 -23.73 -3.22 -10.62
CA ASP A 91 -24.70 -2.38 -9.90
C ASP A 91 -24.56 -2.55 -8.38
N GLN A 92 -24.39 -3.78 -7.92
CA GLN A 92 -24.16 -4.07 -6.50
C GLN A 92 -22.88 -3.42 -5.95
N LEU A 93 -21.80 -3.40 -6.74
CA LEU A 93 -20.53 -2.78 -6.34
C LEU A 93 -20.65 -1.25 -6.30
N CYS A 94 -21.29 -0.66 -7.32
CA CYS A 94 -21.55 0.78 -7.38
C CYS A 94 -22.44 1.23 -6.22
N GLU A 95 -23.51 0.49 -5.93
CA GLU A 95 -24.41 0.79 -4.81
C GLU A 95 -23.70 0.68 -3.46
N LEU A 96 -22.83 -0.33 -3.29
CA LEU A 96 -22.04 -0.49 -2.08
C LEU A 96 -21.03 0.65 -1.90
N TYR A 97 -20.46 1.18 -2.98
CA TYR A 97 -19.61 2.37 -2.95
C TYR A 97 -20.41 3.64 -2.62
N ARG A 98 -21.60 3.81 -3.20
CA ARG A 98 -22.51 4.92 -2.86
C ARG A 98 -22.85 4.92 -1.36
N LEU A 99 -23.24 3.77 -0.82
CA LEU A 99 -23.51 3.61 0.61
C LEU A 99 -22.28 3.90 1.48
N TYR A 100 -21.08 3.56 0.99
CA TYR A 100 -19.84 3.91 1.67
C TYR A 100 -19.58 5.41 1.71
N GLN A 101 -19.82 6.13 0.61
CA GLN A 101 -19.73 7.58 0.56
C GLN A 101 -20.73 8.25 1.52
N GLU A 102 -21.95 7.73 1.60
CA GLU A 102 -23.00 8.27 2.49
C GLU A 102 -22.73 8.01 3.97
N LYS A 103 -22.31 6.78 4.33
CA LYS A 103 -22.18 6.36 5.73
C LYS A 103 -20.78 6.56 6.32
N GLY A 104 -19.77 6.80 5.47
CA GLY A 104 -18.38 7.07 5.83
C GLY A 104 -17.60 5.91 6.50
N THR A 105 -18.26 4.83 6.92
CA THR A 105 -17.61 3.72 7.62
C THR A 105 -18.03 2.36 7.07
N LEU A 106 -17.05 1.46 6.91
CA LEU A 106 -17.27 0.08 6.44
C LEU A 106 -18.25 -0.71 7.33
N ALA A 107 -18.21 -0.47 8.64
CA ALA A 107 -19.09 -1.16 9.59
C ALA A 107 -20.55 -0.71 9.44
N ALA A 108 -20.81 0.57 9.18
CA ALA A 108 -22.16 1.08 8.95
C ALA A 108 -22.75 0.55 7.63
N VAL A 109 -21.94 0.50 6.57
CA VAL A 109 -22.34 -0.14 5.30
C VAL A 109 -22.64 -1.62 5.51
N GLY A 110 -21.77 -2.35 6.20
CA GLY A 110 -21.96 -3.76 6.52
C GLY A 110 -23.28 -4.04 7.23
N ARG A 111 -23.64 -3.24 8.25
CA ARG A 111 -24.94 -3.35 8.93
C ARG A 111 -26.14 -3.11 8.01
N THR A 112 -25.98 -2.28 6.98
CA THR A 112 -27.07 -1.92 6.05
C THR A 112 -27.30 -3.01 5.02
N VAL A 113 -26.23 -3.57 4.49
CA VAL A 113 -26.26 -4.60 3.43
C VAL A 113 -26.30 -6.02 4.00
N GLY A 114 -26.14 -6.19 5.32
CA GLY A 114 -26.06 -7.50 5.97
C GLY A 114 -24.74 -8.23 5.73
N LEU A 115 -23.64 -7.48 5.54
CA LEU A 115 -22.29 -8.01 5.29
C LEU A 115 -21.33 -7.69 6.43
N SER A 116 -20.31 -8.53 6.60
CA SER A 116 -19.23 -8.21 7.54
C SER A 116 -18.42 -7.01 7.05
N ARG A 117 -17.84 -6.25 7.99
CA ARG A 117 -16.94 -5.11 7.68
C ARG A 117 -15.85 -5.50 6.68
N GLU A 118 -15.23 -6.66 6.90
CA GLU A 118 -14.15 -7.14 6.05
C GLU A 118 -14.66 -7.54 4.66
N ARG A 119 -15.86 -8.10 4.57
CA ARG A 119 -16.46 -8.41 3.27
C ARG A 119 -16.75 -7.16 2.45
N VAL A 120 -17.27 -6.11 3.08
CA VAL A 120 -17.47 -4.80 2.44
C VAL A 120 -16.15 -4.24 1.93
N ARG A 121 -15.08 -4.30 2.75
CA ARG A 121 -13.74 -3.88 2.34
C ARG A 121 -13.26 -4.61 1.09
N GLN A 122 -13.39 -5.95 1.07
CA GLN A 122 -12.97 -6.76 -0.08
C GLN A 122 -13.74 -6.41 -1.35
N LEU A 123 -15.04 -6.14 -1.25
CA LEU A 123 -15.86 -5.73 -2.39
C LEU A 123 -15.44 -4.36 -2.93
N LEU A 124 -15.18 -3.38 -2.07
CA LEU A 124 -14.69 -2.07 -2.48
C LEU A 124 -13.31 -2.15 -3.14
N VAL A 125 -12.38 -2.90 -2.54
CA VAL A 125 -11.05 -3.16 -3.12
C VAL A 125 -11.18 -3.81 -4.50
N ARG A 126 -12.08 -4.79 -4.63
CA ARG A 126 -12.33 -5.45 -5.92
C ARG A 126 -12.91 -4.49 -6.95
N GLY A 127 -13.88 -3.65 -6.57
CA GLY A 127 -14.45 -2.64 -7.48
C GLY A 127 -13.39 -1.68 -8.00
N THR A 128 -12.45 -1.26 -7.15
CA THR A 128 -11.31 -0.44 -7.57
C THR A 128 -10.31 -1.17 -8.45
N GLN A 129 -10.04 -2.46 -8.20
CA GLN A 129 -9.19 -3.27 -9.07
C GLN A 129 -9.77 -3.41 -10.49
N ILE A 130 -11.10 -3.45 -10.60
CA ILE A 130 -11.81 -3.53 -11.89
C ILE A 130 -11.92 -2.16 -12.56
N GLY A 131 -11.64 -1.06 -11.84
CA GLY A 131 -11.74 0.30 -12.36
C GLY A 131 -13.14 0.91 -12.29
N LEU A 132 -14.06 0.34 -11.48
CA LEU A 132 -15.42 0.88 -11.33
C LEU A 132 -15.46 2.20 -10.55
N PHE A 133 -14.59 2.35 -9.56
CA PHE A 133 -14.49 3.54 -8.70
C PHE A 133 -13.17 3.55 -7.93
N GLU A 134 -12.78 4.73 -7.43
CA GLU A 134 -11.61 4.87 -6.56
C GLU A 134 -11.98 4.71 -5.09
N TYR A 135 -11.62 3.56 -4.50
CA TYR A 135 -11.66 3.35 -3.06
C TYR A 135 -10.25 3.58 -2.51
N PRO A 136 -10.02 4.62 -1.69
CA PRO A 136 -8.71 4.85 -1.11
C PRO A 136 -8.36 3.64 -0.24
N ALA A 137 -7.33 2.90 -0.65
CA ALA A 137 -6.78 1.82 0.14
C ALA A 137 -6.39 2.41 1.50
N CYS A 138 -7.24 2.19 2.50
CA CYS A 138 -7.18 2.68 3.86
C CYS A 138 -5.87 3.44 4.17
N PRO A 139 -5.84 4.79 4.17
CA PRO A 139 -4.68 5.50 4.68
C PRO A 139 -4.39 4.92 6.07
N PRO A 140 -3.13 4.65 6.41
CA PRO A 140 -2.84 4.08 7.70
C PRO A 140 -3.38 5.05 8.73
N SER A 141 -4.40 4.61 9.48
CA SER A 141 -5.02 5.35 10.57
C SER A 141 -3.97 5.53 11.66
N GLY A 142 -3.10 6.50 11.46
CA GLY A 142 -1.90 6.70 12.23
C GLY A 142 -1.43 8.15 12.17
N PRO A 143 -0.48 8.51 13.05
CA PRO A 143 0.10 9.84 13.06
C PRO A 143 0.75 10.15 11.70
N SER A 144 0.68 11.41 11.29
CA SER A 144 1.37 11.86 10.08
C SER A 144 2.88 11.67 10.20
N ARG A 145 3.56 11.72 9.06
CA ARG A 145 5.02 11.63 8.99
C ARG A 145 5.69 12.68 9.87
N GLU A 146 5.21 13.92 9.81
CA GLU A 146 5.74 15.07 10.54
C GLU A 146 5.63 14.83 12.03
N LYS A 147 4.47 14.34 12.49
CA LYS A 147 4.24 14.00 13.89
C LYS A 147 5.20 12.92 14.39
N ILE A 148 5.42 11.86 13.61
CA ILE A 148 6.35 10.79 13.99
C ILE A 148 7.78 11.34 14.16
N LEU A 149 8.22 12.20 13.24
CA LEU A 149 9.56 12.80 13.30
C LEU A 149 9.69 13.78 14.46
N GLU A 150 8.65 14.57 14.74
CA GLU A 150 8.61 15.47 15.89
C GLU A 150 8.67 14.71 17.23
N ASP A 151 7.82 13.70 17.40
CA ASP A 151 7.86 12.85 18.59
C ASP A 151 9.24 12.18 18.72
N TYR A 152 9.84 11.73 17.61
CA TYR A 152 11.18 11.17 17.63
C TYR A 152 12.27 12.19 18.02
N LYS A 153 12.16 13.46 17.59
CA LYS A 153 13.05 14.55 18.03
C LYS A 153 13.00 14.79 19.53
N ASN A 154 11.87 14.46 20.17
CA ASN A 154 11.66 14.65 21.61
C ASN A 154 12.15 13.44 22.42
N PHE A 155 11.92 12.21 21.96
CA PHE A 155 12.23 11.00 22.74
C PHE A 155 13.47 10.21 22.28
N LEU A 156 13.98 10.46 21.07
CA LEU A 156 15.14 9.79 20.45
C LEU A 156 15.09 8.24 20.38
N SER A 157 13.91 7.67 20.67
CA SER A 157 13.66 6.24 20.76
C SER A 157 12.34 5.89 20.08
N LEU A 158 12.38 4.98 19.11
CA LEU A 158 11.17 4.51 18.41
C LEU A 158 10.20 3.81 19.37
N ASN A 159 10.69 3.15 20.42
CA ASN A 159 9.83 2.52 21.42
C ASN A 159 9.02 3.58 22.19
N ALA A 160 9.64 4.70 22.54
CA ALA A 160 8.96 5.80 23.21
C ALA A 160 7.95 6.49 22.28
N VAL A 161 8.31 6.70 21.01
CA VAL A 161 7.40 7.24 19.98
C VAL A 161 6.18 6.32 19.80
N ALA A 162 6.37 5.00 19.78
CA ALA A 162 5.28 4.04 19.72
C ALA A 162 4.35 4.16 20.94
N GLY A 163 4.92 4.27 22.15
CA GLY A 163 4.15 4.44 23.38
C GLY A 163 3.30 5.72 23.37
N VAL A 164 3.88 6.86 23.01
CA VAL A 164 3.18 8.16 22.96
C VAL A 164 2.05 8.16 21.93
N ASN A 165 2.25 7.51 20.79
CA ASN A 165 1.24 7.40 19.74
C ASN A 165 0.25 6.24 19.94
N ARG A 166 0.36 5.48 21.05
CA ARG A 166 -0.45 4.29 21.34
C ARG A 166 -0.43 3.26 20.20
N LEU A 167 0.73 3.10 19.57
CA LEU A 167 0.95 2.17 18.46
C LEU A 167 1.76 0.95 18.95
N SER A 168 1.48 -0.21 18.35
CA SER A 168 2.43 -1.32 18.45
C SER A 168 3.69 -1.03 17.63
N MET A 169 4.83 -1.61 18.03
CA MET A 169 6.08 -1.45 17.27
C MET A 169 5.96 -1.93 15.82
N ALA A 170 5.18 -2.97 15.56
CA ALA A 170 4.90 -3.45 14.20
C ALA A 170 4.08 -2.43 13.38
N ALA A 171 3.09 -1.78 14.00
CA ALA A 171 2.33 -0.71 13.36
C ALA A 171 3.20 0.50 13.04
N LEU A 172 4.04 0.93 13.99
CA LEU A 172 4.97 2.04 13.78
C LEU A 172 5.98 1.74 12.66
N ARG A 173 6.54 0.51 12.59
CA ARG A 173 7.46 0.13 11.51
C ARG A 173 6.79 0.19 10.13
N ARG A 174 5.54 -0.28 10.02
CA ARG A 174 4.76 -0.18 8.78
C ARG A 174 4.49 1.28 8.40
N LEU A 175 4.18 2.13 9.37
CA LEU A 175 4.02 3.57 9.17
C LEU A 175 5.32 4.24 8.70
N CYS A 176 6.45 3.91 9.30
CA CYS A 176 7.75 4.43 8.84
C CYS A 176 8.04 4.01 7.40
N GLN A 177 7.73 2.75 7.03
CA GLN A 177 7.87 2.26 5.66
C GLN A 177 6.95 3.01 4.68
N SER A 178 5.67 3.18 5.02
CA SER A 178 4.71 3.89 4.16
C SER A 178 5.07 5.37 3.99
N HIS A 179 5.59 6.01 5.04
CA HIS A 179 6.04 7.40 5.02
C HIS A 179 7.48 7.58 4.54
N ARG A 180 8.16 6.50 4.15
CA ARG A 180 9.57 6.50 3.71
C ARG A 180 10.52 7.17 4.72
N ILE A 181 10.26 7.02 6.01
CA ILE A 181 11.16 7.46 7.08
C ILE A 181 12.34 6.49 7.13
N THR A 182 13.52 6.96 6.74
CA THR A 182 14.71 6.13 6.63
C THR A 182 15.50 6.09 7.93
N ARG A 183 16.39 5.10 8.08
CA ARG A 183 17.28 5.01 9.25
C ARG A 183 18.24 6.19 9.28
N GLU A 184 18.66 6.66 8.12
CA GLU A 184 19.58 7.78 7.93
C GLU A 184 18.96 9.08 8.45
N GLU A 185 17.68 9.31 8.17
CA GLU A 185 16.94 10.48 8.67
C GLU A 185 16.83 10.45 10.21
N LEU A 186 16.53 9.28 10.79
CA LEU A 186 16.49 9.10 12.24
C LEU A 186 17.88 9.27 12.90
N GLU A 187 18.96 8.86 12.23
CA GLU A 187 20.32 9.08 12.69
C GLU A 187 20.74 10.55 12.57
N GLN A 188 20.32 11.26 11.52
CA GLN A 188 20.54 12.70 11.40
C GLN A 188 19.93 13.45 12.58
N ILE A 189 18.66 13.17 12.91
CA ILE A 189 17.97 13.77 14.06
C ILE A 189 18.72 13.49 15.38
N ARG A 190 19.18 12.24 15.58
CA ARG A 190 19.97 11.87 16.75
C ARG A 190 21.29 12.63 16.82
N ASN A 191 21.99 12.75 15.70
CA ASN A 191 23.27 13.43 15.62
C ASN A 191 23.11 14.93 15.88
N GLU A 192 22.05 15.54 15.35
CA GLU A 192 21.71 16.94 15.61
C GLU A 192 21.42 17.19 17.10
N ARG A 193 20.58 16.36 17.74
CA ARG A 193 20.34 16.48 19.19
C ARG A 193 21.60 16.27 20.02
N ARG A 194 22.46 15.32 19.66
CA ARG A 194 23.77 15.13 20.33
C ARG A 194 24.68 16.34 20.16
N ARG A 195 24.68 16.98 18.99
CA ARG A 195 25.44 18.21 18.74
C ARG A 195 24.94 19.34 19.63
N ILE A 196 23.63 19.54 19.73
CA ILE A 196 23.04 20.55 20.61
C ILE A 196 23.45 20.31 22.06
N ALA A 197 23.30 19.08 22.56
CA ALA A 197 23.69 18.74 23.94
C ALA A 197 25.20 18.93 24.20
N CYS A 198 26.04 18.67 23.19
CA CYS A 198 27.49 18.93 23.26
C CYS A 198 27.79 20.43 23.36
N ILE A 199 27.07 21.27 22.60
CA ILE A 199 27.16 22.73 22.68
C ILE A 199 26.72 23.20 24.06
N ASP A 200 25.59 22.71 24.57
CA ASP A 200 25.08 23.09 25.90
C ASP A 200 26.08 22.76 27.01
N LEU A 201 26.67 21.56 26.97
CA LEU A 201 27.73 21.15 27.91
C LEU A 201 29.00 21.99 27.76
N TYR A 202 29.37 22.39 26.54
CA TYR A 202 30.49 23.29 26.33
C TYR A 202 30.20 24.66 26.94
N LEU A 203 29.01 25.22 26.71
CA LEU A 203 28.61 26.53 27.24
C LEU A 203 28.54 26.53 28.77
N SER A 204 28.10 25.44 29.40
CA SER A 204 28.12 25.34 30.86
C SER A 204 29.54 25.40 31.42
N ILE A 205 30.51 24.73 30.77
CA ILE A 205 31.93 24.80 31.16
C ILE A 205 32.49 26.21 30.94
N VAL A 206 32.13 26.87 29.83
CA VAL A 206 32.54 28.27 29.58
C VAL A 206 32.02 29.19 30.68
N GLN A 207 30.77 29.00 31.09
CA GLN A 207 30.16 29.78 32.17
C GLN A 207 30.84 29.55 33.52
N GLU A 208 31.24 28.32 33.81
CA GLU A 208 31.99 27.98 35.03
C GLU A 208 33.42 28.56 35.03
N MET A 209 34.10 28.56 33.88
CA MET A 209 35.48 29.03 33.78
C MET A 209 35.62 30.54 33.58
N GLY A 210 34.59 31.20 33.03
CA GLY A 210 34.63 32.61 32.65
C GLY A 210 35.37 32.89 31.32
N HIS A 211 35.89 31.86 30.66
CA HIS A 211 36.53 31.94 29.35
C HIS A 211 36.34 30.66 28.53
N HIS A 212 36.60 30.74 27.22
CA HIS A 212 36.56 29.57 26.35
C HIS A 212 37.70 28.60 26.67
N PRO A 213 37.42 27.35 27.07
CA PRO A 213 38.45 26.43 27.50
C PRO A 213 39.36 26.06 26.32
N THR A 214 40.66 26.04 26.60
CA THR A 214 41.73 25.52 25.74
C THR A 214 41.65 24.00 25.63
N THR A 215 42.34 23.43 24.63
CA THR A 215 42.47 21.97 24.48
C THR A 215 43.08 21.30 25.71
N THR A 216 44.04 21.97 26.35
CA THR A 216 44.71 21.50 27.55
C THR A 216 43.76 21.51 28.75
N GLU A 217 43.01 22.61 28.94
CA GLU A 217 42.01 22.72 30.02
C GLU A 217 40.87 21.70 29.87
N LEU A 218 40.43 21.40 28.65
CA LEU A 218 39.47 20.31 28.45
C LEU A 218 40.07 18.93 28.77
N SER A 219 41.38 18.77 28.70
CA SER A 219 42.02 17.45 28.92
C SER A 219 42.25 17.15 30.41
N THR A 220 42.28 18.16 31.27
CA THR A 220 42.53 18.00 32.72
C THR A 220 41.31 17.50 33.47
N SER A 221 40.09 17.86 33.05
CA SER A 221 38.85 17.44 33.72
C SER A 221 38.21 16.19 33.09
N LYS A 222 37.46 15.42 33.88
CA LYS A 222 36.73 14.23 33.38
C LYS A 222 35.61 14.62 32.41
N SER A 223 34.86 15.68 32.74
CA SER A 223 33.82 16.26 31.89
C SER A 223 34.41 16.82 30.59
N GLY A 224 35.53 17.54 30.68
CA GLY A 224 36.23 18.08 29.51
C GLY A 224 36.74 16.99 28.56
N ARG A 225 37.27 15.87 29.08
CA ARG A 225 37.69 14.74 28.24
C ARG A 225 36.51 14.12 27.48
N SER A 226 35.36 13.95 28.15
CA SER A 226 34.14 13.46 27.51
C SER A 226 33.66 14.43 26.42
N LEU A 227 33.63 15.72 26.73
CA LEU A 227 33.25 16.76 25.79
C LEU A 227 34.20 16.81 24.58
N ARG A 228 35.52 16.75 24.80
CA ARG A 228 36.52 16.70 23.73
C ARG A 228 36.28 15.52 22.78
N TRP A 229 35.94 14.35 23.32
CA TRP A 229 35.58 13.18 22.51
C TRP A 229 34.28 13.41 21.72
N GLN A 230 33.25 14.01 22.34
CA GLN A 230 31.99 14.34 21.67
C GLN A 230 32.21 15.35 20.53
N ILE A 231 33.03 16.37 20.76
CA ILE A 231 33.45 17.36 19.77
C ILE A 231 34.15 16.67 18.60
N GLY A 232 35.13 15.81 18.87
CA GLY A 232 35.83 15.05 17.84
C GLY A 232 34.88 14.19 17.00
N ARG A 233 33.88 13.55 17.62
CA ARG A 233 32.88 12.75 16.90
C ARG A 233 31.91 13.59 16.07
N GLY A 234 31.54 14.77 16.54
CA GLY A 234 30.54 15.63 15.90
C GLY A 234 31.10 16.56 14.82
N TRP A 235 32.33 17.05 15.00
CA TRP A 235 32.98 18.09 14.19
C TRP A 235 34.38 17.72 13.69
N GLY A 236 34.93 16.56 14.07
CA GLY A 236 36.27 16.11 13.68
C GLY A 236 37.38 16.68 14.57
N SER A 237 37.39 18.01 14.77
CA SER A 237 38.33 18.68 15.65
C SER A 237 37.69 19.81 16.48
N ILE A 238 38.40 20.26 17.51
CA ILE A 238 37.97 21.39 18.34
C ILE A 238 38.04 22.72 17.59
N GLU A 239 39.00 22.86 16.66
CA GLU A 239 39.12 24.03 15.79
C GLU A 239 37.92 24.13 14.85
N ALA A 240 37.48 23.01 14.26
CA ALA A 240 36.27 22.95 13.43
C ALA A 240 35.02 23.30 14.24
N PHE A 241 34.92 22.81 15.48
CA PHE A 241 33.84 23.17 16.40
C PHE A 241 33.83 24.66 16.74
N ARG A 242 34.99 25.24 17.10
CA ARG A 242 35.12 26.68 17.38
C ARG A 242 34.77 27.54 16.17
N SER A 243 35.26 27.16 14.99
CA SER A 243 34.94 27.83 13.72
C SER A 243 33.43 27.80 13.45
N ALA A 244 32.77 26.65 13.62
CA ALA A 244 31.33 26.52 13.45
C ALA A 244 30.52 27.42 14.41
N LEU A 245 31.02 27.65 15.61
CA LEU A 245 30.39 28.54 16.61
C LEU A 245 30.93 29.97 16.61
N ARG A 246 31.83 30.32 15.68
CA ARG A 246 32.52 31.63 15.62
C ARG A 246 33.25 32.01 16.92
N ILE A 247 33.78 31.02 17.62
CA ILE A 247 34.57 31.21 18.85
C ILE A 247 36.02 31.53 18.45
N PRO A 248 36.61 32.63 18.96
CA PRO A 248 37.99 32.98 18.65
C PRO A 248 38.96 31.92 19.20
N SER A 249 39.98 31.58 18.41
CA SER A 249 41.06 30.73 18.88
C SER A 249 41.76 31.41 20.06
N PRO A 250 42.09 30.67 21.13
CA PRO A 250 42.86 31.23 22.24
C PRO A 250 44.18 31.75 21.67
N LEU A 251 44.44 33.04 21.85
CA LEU A 251 45.70 33.67 21.45
C LEU A 251 46.85 32.90 22.10
N ASN A 252 47.76 32.37 21.27
CA ASN A 252 49.04 31.85 21.75
C ASN A 252 49.77 33.00 22.47
N LYS A 253 49.69 33.02 23.81
CA LYS A 253 50.34 34.05 24.64
C LYS A 253 51.86 34.11 24.44
N ASP A 254 52.44 33.08 23.84
CA ASP A 254 53.88 32.90 23.65
C ASP A 254 54.52 33.86 22.64
N LEU A 255 53.74 34.58 21.81
CA LEU A 255 54.31 35.54 20.85
C LEU A 255 54.35 37.00 21.36
N SER A 256 53.73 37.31 22.50
CA SER A 256 53.77 38.69 23.06
C SER A 256 54.97 38.98 23.97
N GLY A 257 55.73 37.95 24.36
CA GLY A 257 56.91 38.07 25.24
C GLY A 257 58.23 38.36 24.50
N ALA A 258 58.31 38.12 23.19
CA ALA A 258 59.56 38.25 22.43
C ALA A 258 59.84 39.69 21.94
N ALA A 259 58.86 40.59 21.94
CA ALA A 259 59.02 41.96 21.43
C ALA A 259 59.42 43.00 22.50
N ARG A 260 59.75 42.60 23.73
CA ARG A 260 60.16 43.50 24.83
C ARG A 260 61.64 43.41 25.21
N LYS A 261 62.46 42.78 24.38
CA LYS A 261 63.93 42.78 24.47
C LYS A 261 64.56 43.18 23.14
N MET A 262 64.34 44.43 22.74
CA MET A 262 65.26 45.21 21.93
C MET A 262 65.24 46.65 22.45
#